data_AF-A0A7R9U6S6-F1
#
_entry.id   AF-A0A7R9U6S6-F1
#
_cell.length_a   1.000
_cell.length_b   1.000
_cell.length_c   1.000
_cell.angle_alpha   90.00
_cell.angle_beta   90.00
_cell.angle_gamma   90.00
#
_symmetry.space_group_name_H-M   'P 1'
#
loop_
_entity.id
_entity.type
_entity.pdbx_description
1 polymer ?
#
loop_
_entity_poly.entity_id
_entity_poly.type
_entity_poly.pdbx_seq_one_letter_code
_entity_poly.pdbx_strand_id
1 'polypeptide(L)'
;AIQAITFCLDFEWKRLAETAINILSVTCYASEAGQEAVLTSLSALWRLRGERPYKSLVRALKDEELPGKVQIMQFVNTLINQSIEIEDRIALRECFLALGTLNICHQTVAKFNFEAEFTEEERRKISVA
;
A
#
# COMPACT_ATOMS: atom_id res chain seq x y z
N ALA A 1 -1.45 14.25 -17.03
CA ALA A 1 -1.58 14.61 -15.60
C ALA A 1 -1.28 13.42 -14.69
N ILE A 2 -2.02 12.31 -14.77
CA ILE A 2 -1.85 11.11 -13.91
C ILE A 2 -0.40 10.63 -13.87
N GLN A 3 0.25 10.49 -15.02
CA GLN A 3 1.64 10.05 -15.10
C GLN A 3 2.62 10.92 -14.29
N ALA A 4 2.48 12.24 -14.35
CA ALA A 4 3.33 13.15 -13.58
C ALA A 4 3.11 12.96 -12.07
N ILE A 5 1.87 12.76 -11.64
CA ILE A 5 1.52 12.47 -10.24
C ILE A 5 2.08 11.11 -9.81
N THR A 6 2.00 10.10 -10.68
CA THR A 6 2.61 8.80 -10.43
C THR A 6 4.12 8.91 -10.25
N PHE A 7 4.79 9.77 -11.02
CA PHE A 7 6.24 9.95 -10.89
C PHE A 7 6.64 10.64 -9.57
N CYS A 8 5.71 11.31 -8.90
CA CYS A 8 5.89 11.82 -7.54
C CYS A 8 5.85 10.73 -6.45
N LEU A 9 5.62 9.45 -6.79
CA LEU A 9 5.70 8.32 -5.84
C LEU A 9 7.15 8.02 -5.46
N ASP A 10 7.79 8.94 -4.75
CA ASP A 10 9.10 8.76 -4.16
C ASP A 10 8.97 8.67 -2.64
N PHE A 11 9.20 7.47 -2.11
CA PHE A 11 9.05 7.17 -0.68
C PHE A 11 10.18 7.74 0.18
N GLU A 12 11.24 8.28 -0.42
CA GLU A 12 12.17 9.15 0.32
C GLU A 12 11.49 10.47 0.73
N TRP A 13 10.48 10.90 -0.03
CA TRP A 13 9.74 12.15 0.15
C TRP A 13 8.32 11.84 0.64
N LYS A 14 8.23 11.28 1.86
CA LYS A 14 6.98 10.72 2.44
C LYS A 14 5.71 11.53 2.18
N ARG A 15 5.67 12.81 2.55
CA ARG A 15 4.47 13.67 2.37
C ARG A 15 4.03 13.78 0.91
N LEU A 16 4.99 13.83 -0.02
CA LEU A 16 4.70 13.90 -1.44
C LEU A 16 4.16 12.56 -1.93
N ALA A 17 4.77 11.44 -1.52
CA ALA A 17 4.29 10.11 -1.83
C ALA A 17 2.88 9.85 -1.28
N GLU A 18 2.60 10.24 -0.03
CA GLU A 18 1.28 10.13 0.59
C GLU A 18 0.22 10.93 -0.19
N THR A 19 0.57 12.15 -0.61
CA THR A 19 -0.32 13.00 -1.41
C THR A 19 -0.58 12.37 -2.78
N ALA A 20 0.47 11.87 -3.44
CA ALA A 20 0.35 11.16 -4.70
C ALA A 20 -0.52 9.90 -4.57
N ILE A 21 -0.30 9.09 -3.52
CA ILE A 21 -1.12 7.90 -3.24
C ILE A 21 -2.59 8.27 -3.09
N ASN A 22 -2.92 9.33 -2.35
CA ASN A 22 -4.32 9.75 -2.18
C ASN A 22 -4.98 10.13 -3.50
N ILE A 23 -4.29 10.92 -4.33
CA ILE A 23 -4.83 11.33 -5.64
C ILE A 23 -5.00 10.12 -6.57
N LEU A 24 -4.00 9.23 -6.61
CA LEU A 24 -4.06 8.02 -7.43
C LEU A 24 -5.14 7.06 -6.95
N SER A 25 -5.34 6.92 -5.64
CA SER A 25 -6.41 6.09 -5.05
C SER A 25 -7.79 6.58 -5.49
N VAL A 26 -8.05 7.89 -5.40
CA VAL A 26 -9.31 8.49 -5.85
C VAL A 26 -9.48 8.30 -7.36
N THR A 27 -8.39 8.44 -8.14
CA THR A 27 -8.40 8.26 -9.59
C THR A 27 -8.77 6.82 -9.98
N CYS A 28 -8.17 5.83 -9.30
CA CYS A 28 -8.53 4.43 -9.49
C CYS A 28 -10.00 4.19 -9.15
N TYR A 29 -10.44 4.62 -7.96
CA TYR A 29 -11.80 4.38 -7.50
C TYR A 29 -12.89 5.02 -8.40
N ALA A 30 -12.61 6.19 -8.97
CA ALA A 30 -13.59 6.95 -9.72
C ALA A 30 -14.04 6.27 -11.03
N SER A 31 -13.17 5.48 -11.68
CA SER A 31 -13.50 4.81 -12.94
C SER A 31 -12.46 3.75 -13.32
N GLU A 32 -12.89 2.77 -14.10
CA GLU A 32 -11.99 1.78 -14.73
C GLU A 32 -10.91 2.44 -15.59
N ALA A 33 -11.27 3.41 -16.44
CA ALA A 33 -10.30 4.15 -17.25
C ALA A 33 -9.26 4.90 -16.38
N GLY A 34 -9.68 5.40 -15.21
CA GLY A 34 -8.79 6.01 -14.23
C GLY A 34 -7.80 5.00 -13.65
N GLN A 35 -8.29 3.81 -13.28
CA GLN A 35 -7.44 2.71 -12.82
C GLN A 35 -6.44 2.28 -13.90
N GLU A 36 -6.87 2.08 -15.14
CA GLU A 36 -6.00 1.71 -16.26
C GLU A 36 -4.91 2.76 -16.51
N ALA A 37 -5.26 4.04 -16.45
CA ALA A 37 -4.30 5.14 -16.56
C ALA A 37 -3.26 5.14 -15.43
N VAL A 38 -3.67 4.79 -14.20
CA VAL A 38 -2.75 4.64 -13.06
C VAL A 38 -1.85 3.42 -13.24
N LEU A 39 -2.38 2.26 -13.64
CA LEU A 39 -1.59 1.04 -13.89
C LEU A 39 -0.56 1.26 -15.01
N THR A 40 -0.98 1.90 -16.10
CA THR A 40 -0.08 2.28 -17.21
C THR A 40 1.03 3.22 -16.74
N SER A 41 0.67 4.22 -15.94
CA SER A 41 1.63 5.18 -15.39
C SER A 41 2.62 4.54 -14.41
N LEU A 42 2.15 3.59 -13.58
CA LEU A 42 2.99 2.82 -12.67
C LEU A 42 3.97 1.94 -13.45
N SER A 43 3.50 1.26 -14.51
CA SER A 43 4.37 0.49 -15.40
C SER A 43 5.48 1.35 -16.00
N ALA A 44 5.15 2.57 -16.45
CA ALA A 44 6.14 3.53 -16.94
C ALA A 44 7.14 3.96 -15.85
N LEU A 45 6.66 4.23 -14.63
CA LEU A 45 7.51 4.58 -13.49
C LEU A 45 8.51 3.47 -13.15
N TRP A 46 8.05 2.22 -13.10
CA TRP A 46 8.91 1.09 -12.77
C TRP A 46 9.98 0.85 -13.84
N ARG A 47 9.61 0.99 -15.11
CA ARG A 47 10.57 0.96 -16.23
C ARG A 47 11.59 2.09 -16.13
N LEU A 48 11.15 3.31 -15.84
CA LEU A 48 12.02 4.47 -15.67
C LEU A 48 13.03 4.26 -14.52
N ARG A 49 12.60 3.63 -13.43
CA ARG A 49 13.43 3.33 -12.26
C ARG A 49 14.27 2.05 -12.41
N GLY A 50 14.07 1.26 -13.46
CA GLY A 50 14.72 -0.04 -13.62
C GLY A 50 14.37 -1.02 -12.50
N GLU A 51 13.21 -0.88 -11.86
CA GLU A 51 12.80 -1.73 -10.75
C GLU A 51 11.72 -2.73 -11.13
N ARG A 52 11.62 -3.83 -10.36
CA ARG A 52 10.50 -4.77 -10.50
C ARG A 52 9.19 -4.05 -10.15
N PRO A 53 8.08 -4.33 -10.84
CA PRO A 53 6.79 -3.71 -10.56
C PRO A 53 6.43 -3.78 -9.08
N TYR A 54 5.96 -2.66 -8.54
CA TYR A 54 5.48 -2.51 -7.15
C TYR A 54 6.53 -2.71 -6.04
N LYS A 55 7.80 -2.93 -6.38
CA LYS A 55 8.85 -3.22 -5.40
C LYS A 55 9.03 -2.09 -4.40
N SER A 56 9.13 -0.84 -4.85
CA SER A 56 9.26 0.32 -3.95
C SER A 56 8.01 0.53 -3.08
N LEU A 57 6.81 0.26 -3.60
CA LEU A 57 5.56 0.33 -2.85
C LEU A 57 5.50 -0.71 -1.72
N VAL A 58 5.91 -1.95 -1.98
CA VAL A 58 5.97 -3.01 -0.95
C VAL A 58 7.08 -2.75 0.07
N ARG A 59 8.21 -2.18 -0.36
CA ARG A 59 9.25 -1.73 0.55
C ARG A 59 8.73 -0.63 1.49
N ALA A 60 8.04 0.37 0.96
CA ALA A 60 7.42 1.42 1.76
C ALA A 60 6.40 0.84 2.75
N LEU A 61 5.57 -0.12 2.32
CA LEU A 61 4.65 -0.84 3.21
C LEU A 61 5.38 -1.52 4.38
N LYS A 62 6.59 -2.04 4.16
CA LYS A 62 7.41 -2.65 5.23
C LYS A 62 7.97 -1.59 6.18
N ASP A 63 8.45 -0.48 5.63
CA ASP A 63 9.24 0.52 6.36
C ASP A 63 8.40 1.60 7.06
N GLU A 64 7.13 1.79 6.66
CA GLU A 64 6.24 2.80 7.25
C GLU A 64 5.65 2.43 8.62
N GLU A 65 5.24 3.45 9.38
CA GLU A 65 4.43 3.28 10.58
C GLU A 65 2.99 2.89 10.24
N LEU A 66 2.23 2.41 11.23
CA LEU A 66 0.88 1.86 11.02
C LEU A 66 -0.04 2.75 10.16
N PRO A 67 -0.13 4.09 10.34
CA PRO A 67 -0.95 4.93 9.48
C PRO A 67 -0.53 4.90 8.00
N GLY A 68 0.78 4.95 7.73
CA GLY A 68 1.32 4.84 6.38
C GLY A 68 1.09 3.44 5.78
N LYS A 69 1.24 2.38 6.59
CA LYS A 69 0.91 1.01 6.18
C LYS A 69 -0.56 0.88 5.76
N VAL A 70 -1.47 1.46 6.53
CA VAL A 70 -2.91 1.46 6.23
C VAL A 70 -3.17 2.18 4.91
N GLN A 71 -2.61 3.37 4.72
CA GLN A 71 -2.79 4.13 3.47
C GLN A 71 -2.27 3.37 2.24
N ILE A 72 -1.07 2.79 2.34
CA ILE A 72 -0.49 1.99 1.24
C ILE A 72 -1.36 0.77 0.96
N MET A 73 -1.83 0.05 1.99
CA MET A 73 -2.71 -1.11 1.80
C MET A 73 -4.07 -0.74 1.22
N GLN A 74 -4.64 0.40 1.60
CA GLN A 74 -5.87 0.91 1.01
C GLN A 74 -5.67 1.16 -0.50
N PHE A 75 -4.58 1.82 -0.88
CA PHE A 75 -4.27 2.04 -2.30
C PHE A 75 -4.07 0.74 -3.07
N VAL A 76 -3.32 -0.23 -2.52
CA VAL A 76 -3.14 -1.55 -3.12
C VAL A 76 -4.49 -2.25 -3.31
N ASN A 77 -5.36 -2.21 -2.30
CA ASN A 77 -6.68 -2.82 -2.41
C ASN A 77 -7.57 -2.11 -3.44
N THR A 78 -7.51 -0.78 -3.54
CA THR A 78 -8.22 -0.04 -4.59
C THR A 78 -7.70 -0.40 -5.98
N LEU A 79 -6.38 -0.52 -6.16
CA LEU A 79 -5.76 -0.95 -7.41
C LEU A 79 -6.21 -2.35 -7.83
N ILE A 80 -6.34 -3.28 -6.89
CA ILE A 80 -6.77 -4.65 -7.20
C ILE A 80 -8.27 -4.68 -7.46
N ASN A 81 -9.09 -4.20 -6.52
CA ASN A 81 -10.52 -4.48 -6.53
C ASN A 81 -11.31 -3.69 -7.58
N GLN A 82 -10.71 -2.67 -8.20
CA GLN A 82 -11.36 -1.88 -9.23
C GLN A 82 -11.37 -2.58 -10.61
N SER A 83 -10.51 -3.58 -10.83
CA SER A 83 -10.51 -4.35 -12.07
C SER A 83 -11.80 -5.16 -12.21
N ILE A 84 -12.46 -5.07 -13.37
CA ILE A 84 -13.68 -5.81 -13.68
C ILE A 84 -13.38 -7.31 -13.78
N GLU A 85 -12.39 -7.65 -14.60
CA GLU A 85 -11.99 -9.02 -14.87
C GLU A 85 -11.36 -9.67 -13.62
N ILE A 86 -11.70 -10.93 -13.36
CA ILE A 86 -11.20 -11.64 -12.19
C ILE A 86 -9.73 -12.04 -12.37
N GLU A 87 -9.34 -12.33 -13.61
CA GLU A 87 -7.99 -12.68 -14.02
C GLU A 87 -7.01 -11.54 -13.72
N ASP A 88 -7.40 -10.29 -14.03
CA ASP A 88 -6.58 -9.11 -13.74
C ASP A 88 -6.41 -8.90 -12.23
N ARG A 89 -7.47 -9.13 -11.46
CA ARG A 89 -7.43 -9.08 -9.98
C ARG A 89 -6.47 -10.12 -9.42
N ILE A 90 -6.50 -11.33 -9.96
CA ILE A 90 -5.61 -12.43 -9.56
C ILE A 90 -4.17 -12.05 -9.91
N ALA A 91 -3.90 -11.61 -11.14
CA ALA A 91 -2.55 -11.25 -11.59
C ALA A 91 -1.94 -10.11 -10.75
N LEU A 92 -2.71 -9.06 -10.47
CA LEU A 92 -2.27 -7.96 -9.60
C LEU A 92 -1.99 -8.46 -8.18
N ARG A 93 -2.90 -9.26 -7.61
CA ARG A 93 -2.72 -9.83 -6.27
C ARG A 93 -1.48 -10.71 -6.19
N GLU A 94 -1.25 -11.57 -7.19
CA GLU A 94 -0.08 -12.43 -7.28
C GLU A 94 1.23 -11.63 -7.31
N CYS A 95 1.26 -10.49 -8.02
CA CYS A 95 2.43 -9.59 -8.00
C CYS A 95 2.77 -9.12 -6.59
N PHE A 96 1.77 -8.70 -5.80
CA PHE A 96 1.99 -8.27 -4.41
C PHE A 96 2.35 -9.45 -3.48
N LEU A 97 1.70 -10.60 -3.65
CA LEU A 97 2.01 -11.80 -2.86
C LEU A 97 3.44 -12.27 -3.11
N ALA A 98 3.91 -12.28 -4.36
CA ALA A 98 5.27 -12.65 -4.73
C ALA A 98 6.34 -11.71 -4.14
N LEU A 99 5.97 -10.47 -3.82
CA LEU A 99 6.83 -9.49 -3.14
C LEU A 99 6.79 -9.61 -1.61
N GLY A 100 5.97 -10.51 -1.05
CA GLY A 100 5.93 -10.79 0.38
C GLY A 100 4.96 -9.93 1.19
N THR A 101 4.00 -9.25 0.54
CA THR A 101 3.00 -8.40 1.22
C THR A 101 2.27 -9.14 2.35
N LEU A 102 1.90 -10.41 2.15
CA LEU A 102 1.21 -11.21 3.17
C LEU A 102 2.03 -11.36 4.46
N ASN A 103 3.34 -11.61 4.34
CA ASN A 103 4.22 -11.74 5.49
C ASN A 103 4.35 -10.41 6.25
N ILE A 104 4.44 -9.28 5.52
CA ILE A 104 4.47 -7.94 6.12
C ILE A 104 3.18 -7.66 6.90
N CYS A 105 2.02 -8.01 6.34
CA CYS A 105 0.74 -7.87 7.03
C CYS A 105 0.67 -8.73 8.30
N HIS A 106 1.07 -10.00 8.24
CA HIS A 106 1.09 -10.88 9.42
C HIS A 106 2.00 -10.35 10.53
N GLN A 107 3.20 -9.88 10.18
CA GLN A 107 4.13 -9.27 11.14
C GLN A 107 3.55 -8.01 11.78
N THR A 108 2.85 -7.19 11.00
CA THR A 108 2.21 -5.96 11.49
C THR A 108 1.07 -6.28 12.46
N VAL A 109 0.22 -7.26 12.15
CA VAL A 109 -0.87 -7.70 13.02
C VAL A 109 -0.32 -8.32 14.31
N ALA A 110 0.70 -9.18 14.22
CA ALA A 110 1.32 -9.78 15.39
C ALA A 110 1.92 -8.73 16.33
N LYS A 111 2.62 -7.73 15.78
CA LYS A 111 3.16 -6.60 16.56
C LYS A 111 2.05 -5.82 17.26
N PHE A 112 0.97 -5.50 16.54
CA PHE A 112 -0.15 -4.74 17.08
C PHE A 112 -0.90 -5.50 18.20
N ASN A 113 -1.15 -6.80 18.00
CA ASN A 113 -1.79 -7.64 19.02
C ASN A 113 -0.93 -7.73 20.28
N PHE A 114 0.39 -7.90 20.12
CA PHE A 114 1.33 -7.93 21.24
C PHE A 114 1.32 -6.61 22.04
N GLU A 115 1.34 -5.47 21.35
CA GLU A 115 1.26 -4.14 22.00
C GLU A 115 -0.06 -3.93 22.75
N ALA A 116 -1.18 -4.43 22.20
CA ALA A 116 -2.50 -4.36 22.83
C ALA A 116 -2.59 -5.22 24.11
N GLU A 117 -2.04 -6.45 24.07
CA GLU A 117 -1.99 -7.34 25.25
C GLU A 117 -1.16 -6.71 26.38
N PHE A 118 -0.03 -6.10 26.04
CA PHE A 118 0.82 -5.42 27.03
C PHE A 118 0.11 -4.23 27.68
N THR A 119 -0.59 -3.40 26.89
CA THR A 119 -1.33 -2.25 27.44
C THR A 119 -2.52 -2.67 28.31
N GLU A 120 -3.19 -3.79 28.01
CA GLU A 120 -4.23 -4.32 28.88
C GLU A 120 -3.66 -4.84 30.21
N GLU A 121 -2.51 -5.50 30.19
CA GLU A 121 -1.88 -6.03 31.40
C GLU A 121 -1.37 -4.91 32.32
N GLU A 122 -0.81 -3.84 31.76
CA GLU A 122 -0.43 -2.64 32.51
C GLU A 122 -1.65 -1.94 33.13
N ARG A 123 -2.75 -1.82 32.40
CA ARG A 123 -4.02 -1.28 32.94
C ARG A 123 -4.57 -2.11 34.09
N ARG A 124 -4.47 -3.45 34.01
CA ARG A 124 -4.85 -4.34 35.11
C ARG A 124 -3.97 -4.13 36.35
N LYS A 125 -2.66 -3.92 36.19
CA LYS A 125 -1.75 -3.66 37.31
C LYS A 125 -2.03 -2.32 38.01
N ILE A 126 -2.47 -1.29 37.29
CA ILE A 126 -2.86 0.01 37.84
C ILE A 126 -4.23 -0.06 38.53
N SER A 127 -5.17 -0.86 38.03
CA SER A 127 -6.52 -0.97 38.61
C SER A 127 -6.59 -1.77 39.92
N VAL A 128 -5.53 -2.47 40.29
CA VAL A 128 -5.46 -3.34 41.49
C VAL A 128 -4.57 -2.73 42.59
N ALA A 129 -3.94 -1.58 42.32
CA ALA A 129 -3.18 -0.77 43.28
C ALA A 129 -4.03 0.41 43.78
#